data_AF-A0A5N9BRE8-F1
#
_entry.id   AF-A0A5N9BRE8-F1
#
_cell.length_a   1.000
_cell.length_b   1.000
_cell.length_c   1.000
_cell.angle_alpha   90.00
_cell.angle_beta   90.00
_cell.angle_gamma   90.00
#
_symmetry.space_group_name_H-M   'P 1'
#
loop_
_entity.id
_entity.type
_entity.pdbx_description
1 polymer ?
#
loop_
_entity_poly.entity_id
_entity_poly.type
_entity_poly.pdbx_seq_one_letter_code
_entity_poly.pdbx_strand_id
1 'polypeptide(L)' 'AEAENTWVDHVNEDGENTLRTKAANWFVGANIPGKARALLTAPDTAPAMRAKRAEVAANGYEGFVLK' A
#
# COMPACT_ATOMS: atom_id res chain seq x y z
N ALA A 1 -6.47 -13.59 -2.87
CA ALA A 1 -7.21 -12.61 -2.07
C ALA A 1 -6.52 -12.37 -0.74
N GLU A 2 -6.14 -13.39 0.03
CA GLU A 2 -5.46 -13.21 1.32
C GLU A 2 -4.21 -12.31 1.24
N ALA A 3 -3.26 -12.60 0.35
CA ALA A 3 -2.05 -11.77 0.18
C ALA A 3 -2.36 -10.30 -0.20
N GLU A 4 -3.42 -10.07 -0.98
CA GLU A 4 -3.87 -8.73 -1.35
C GLU A 4 -4.51 -8.02 -0.14
N ASN A 5 -5.36 -8.71 0.61
CA ASN A 5 -5.97 -8.18 1.82
C ASN A 5 -4.91 -7.82 2.87
N THR A 6 -3.94 -8.71 3.14
CA THR A 6 -2.81 -8.42 4.03
C THR A 6 -2.02 -7.20 3.57
N TRP A 7 -1.84 -7.03 2.26
CA TRP A 7 -1.16 -5.84 1.73
C TRP A 7 -1.99 -4.56 1.91
N VAL A 8 -3.32 -4.64 1.72
CA VAL A 8 -4.22 -3.51 1.96
C VAL A 8 -4.25 -3.12 3.44
N ASP A 9 -4.29 -4.10 4.34
CA ASP A 9 -4.27 -3.88 5.79
C ASP A 9 -2.97 -3.17 6.19
N HIS A 10 -1.81 -3.64 5.73
CA HIS A 10 -0.51 -2.97 5.92
C HIS A 10 -0.52 -1.51 5.46
N VAL A 11 -1.01 -1.24 4.24
CA VAL A 11 -1.06 0.12 3.68
C VAL A 11 -1.97 1.04 4.50
N ASN A 12 -3.10 0.51 5.00
CA ASN A 12 -4.04 1.27 5.80
C ASN A 12 -3.48 1.55 7.20
N GLU A 13 -3.01 0.53 7.91
CA GLU A 13 -2.49 0.63 9.28
C GLU A 13 -1.28 1.58 9.36
N ASP A 14 -0.30 1.41 8.48
CA ASP A 14 0.88 2.29 8.46
C ASP A 14 0.52 3.67 7.92
N GLY A 15 -0.40 3.75 6.96
CA GLY A 15 -0.92 5.00 6.42
C GLY A 15 -1.57 5.88 7.49
N GLU A 16 -2.31 5.29 8.44
CA GLU A 16 -2.94 5.98 9.57
C GLU A 16 -1.93 6.70 10.47
N ASN A 17 -0.70 6.21 10.54
CA ASN A 17 0.37 6.78 11.35
C ASN A 17 1.10 7.95 10.66
N THR A 18 0.70 8.33 9.44
CA THR A 18 1.33 9.42 8.68
C THR A 18 0.50 10.69 8.62
N LEU A 19 1.15 11.86 8.54
CA LEU A 19 0.46 13.14 8.30
C LEU A 19 -0.21 13.21 6.92
N ARG A 20 0.26 12.39 5.96
CA ARG A 20 -0.24 12.36 4.58
C ARG A 20 -1.71 11.97 4.51
N THR A 21 -2.18 11.13 5.43
CA THR A 21 -3.59 10.72 5.51
C THR A 21 -4.47 11.67 6.30
N LYS A 22 -3.87 12.59 7.09
CA LYS A 22 -4.61 13.55 7.94
C LYS A 22 -5.06 14.81 7.21
N ALA A 23 -4.60 15.02 5.98
CA ALA A 23 -4.96 16.18 5.16
C ALA A 23 -5.77 15.77 3.93
N ALA A 24 -6.67 16.65 3.49
CA ALA A 24 -7.36 16.48 2.21
C ALA A 24 -6.40 16.80 1.06
N ASN A 25 -5.84 15.76 0.46
CA ASN A 25 -4.91 15.86 -0.66
C ASN A 25 -5.15 14.74 -1.69
N TRP A 26 -4.39 14.76 -2.77
CA TRP A 26 -4.54 13.79 -3.85
C TRP A 26 -4.04 12.38 -3.48
N PHE A 27 -3.14 12.23 -2.50
CA PHE A 27 -2.69 10.91 -2.02
C PHE A 27 -3.81 10.11 -1.37
N VAL A 28 -4.84 10.79 -0.86
CA VAL A 28 -6.04 10.16 -0.29
C VAL A 28 -7.27 10.26 -1.21
N GLY A 29 -7.08 10.67 -2.47
CA GLY A 29 -8.16 10.82 -3.44
C GLY A 29 -9.15 11.96 -3.14
N ALA A 30 -8.84 12.84 -2.19
CA ALA A 30 -9.75 13.90 -1.75
C ALA A 30 -9.92 15.04 -2.77
N ASN A 31 -9.15 15.04 -3.85
CA ASN A 31 -9.20 16.04 -4.92
C ASN A 31 -10.31 15.80 -5.96
N ILE A 32 -11.04 14.67 -5.88
CA ILE A 32 -12.12 14.34 -6.82
C ILE A 32 -13.44 14.18 -6.04
N PRO A 33 -14.47 15.02 -6.28
CA PRO A 33 -15.77 14.87 -5.65
C PRO A 33 -16.39 13.50 -5.90
N GLY A 34 -16.91 12.87 -4.85
CA GLY A 34 -17.51 11.53 -4.91
C GLY A 34 -16.54 10.35 -4.93
N LYS A 35 -15.21 10.59 -5.02
CA LYS A 35 -14.23 9.51 -4.93
C LYS A 35 -14.05 9.05 -3.48
N ALA A 36 -14.01 7.73 -3.30
CA ALA A 36 -13.70 7.13 -2.00
C ALA A 36 -12.29 7.54 -1.51
N ARG A 37 -12.16 7.71 -0.19
CA ARG A 37 -10.91 8.12 0.46
C ARG A 37 -10.17 6.92 1.03
N ALA A 38 -8.94 6.73 0.58
CA ALA A 38 -7.98 5.76 1.09
C ALA A 38 -6.58 6.21 0.69
N LEU A 39 -5.54 5.79 1.39
CA LEU A 39 -4.18 6.06 0.96
C LEU A 39 -3.91 5.32 -0.36
N LEU A 40 -3.63 6.07 -1.43
CA LEU A 40 -3.46 5.53 -2.79
C LEU A 40 -2.01 5.14 -3.11
N THR A 41 -1.09 5.26 -2.14
CA THR A 41 0.35 5.01 -2.31
C THR A 41 0.87 4.14 -1.17
N ALA A 42 2.01 3.48 -1.38
CA ALA A 42 2.68 2.78 -0.27
C ALA A 42 3.01 3.75 0.88
N PRO A 43 2.83 3.34 2.15
CA PRO A 43 3.26 4.13 3.31
C PRO A 43 4.78 4.09 3.49
N ASP A 44 5.42 3.09 2.90
CA ASP A 44 6.84 2.78 3.04
C ASP A 44 7.79 3.69 2.27
N THR A 45 9.02 3.75 2.76
CA THR A 45 10.14 4.35 2.03
C THR A 45 10.49 3.53 0.78
N ALA A 46 11.09 4.18 -0.22
CA ALA A 46 11.53 3.49 -1.42
C ALA A 46 12.52 2.32 -1.16
N PRO A 47 13.48 2.42 -0.22
CA PRO A 47 14.31 1.26 0.17
C PRO A 47 13.50 0.09 0.73
N ALA A 48 12.57 0.32 1.67
CA ALA A 48 11.74 -0.74 2.27
C ALA A 48 10.90 -1.46 1.21
N MET A 49 10.25 -0.70 0.32
CA MET A 49 9.50 -1.27 -0.81
C MET A 49 10.38 -2.09 -1.76
N ARG A 50 11.64 -1.68 -2.00
CA ARG A 50 12.57 -2.44 -2.83
C ARG A 50 12.98 -3.75 -2.14
N ALA A 51 13.25 -3.70 -0.83
CA ALA A 51 13.58 -4.88 -0.05
C ALA A 51 12.44 -5.90 -0.06
N LYS A 52 11.19 -5.47 0.21
CA LYS A 52 10.03 -6.38 0.20
C LYS A 52 9.81 -7.05 -1.17
N ARG A 53 9.97 -6.30 -2.26
CA ARG A 53 9.88 -6.88 -3.62
C ARG A 53 10.98 -7.90 -3.90
N ALA A 54 12.21 -7.62 -3.45
CA ALA A 54 13.32 -8.54 -3.61
C ALA A 54 13.11 -9.85 -2.81
N GLU A 55 12.61 -9.73 -1.58
CA GLU A 55 12.23 -10.86 -0.72
C GLU A 55 11.16 -11.72 -1.38
N VAL A 56 10.04 -11.12 -1.82
CA VAL A 56 8.95 -11.86 -2.49
C VAL A 56 9.46 -12.58 -3.74
N ALA A 57 10.31 -11.94 -4.56
CA ALA A 57 10.90 -12.57 -5.74
C ALA A 57 11.84 -13.73 -5.37
N ALA A 58 12.68 -13.57 -4.34
CA ALA A 58 13.57 -14.63 -3.85
C ALA A 58 12.79 -15.84 -3.29
N ASN A 59 11.59 -15.59 -2.72
CA ASN A 59 10.69 -16.61 -2.21
C ASN A 59 9.80 -17.23 -3.30
N GLY A 60 10.15 -17.09 -4.59
CA GLY A 60 9.39 -17.69 -5.69
C GLY A 60 8.05 -17.00 -5.95
N TYR A 61 7.99 -15.67 -5.74
CA TYR A 61 6.78 -14.86 -5.84
C TYR A 61 5.71 -15.25 -4.83
N GLU A 62 6.10 -15.31 -3.56
CA GLU A 62 5.18 -15.54 -2.44
C GLU A 62 3.92 -14.66 -2.53
N GLY A 63 2.75 -15.26 -2.31
CA GLY A 63 1.44 -14.60 -2.43
C GLY A 63 0.87 -14.57 -3.86
N PHE A 64 1.62 -14.99 -4.87
CA PHE A 64 1.14 -15.12 -6.25
C PHE A 64 0.86 -16.58 -6.62
N VAL A 65 -0.17 -16.78 -7.44
CA VAL A 65 -0.43 -18.06 -8.12
C VAL A 65 0.17 -17.96 -9.53
N LEU A 66 1.29 -18.64 -9.75
CA LEU A 66 1.94 -18.72 -11.04
C LEU A 66 1.32 -19.90 -11.82
N LYS A 67 0.92 -19.67 -13.07
CA LYS A 67 0.38 -20.67 -13.98
C LYS A 67 1.32 -20.89 -15.16
#